data_AF-A0A9E6C9C9-F1
#
_entry.id   AF-A0A9E6C9C9-F1
#
_cell.length_a   1.000
_cell.length_b   1.000
_cell.length_c   1.000
_cell.angle_alpha   90.00
_cell.angle_beta   90.00
_cell.angle_gamma   90.00
#
_symmetry.space_group_name_H-M   'P 1'
#
loop_
_entity.id
_entity.type
_entity.pdbx_description
1 polymer ?
#
loop_
_entity_poly.entity_id
_entity_poly.type
_entity_poly.pdbx_seq_one_letter_code
_entity_poly.pdbx_strand_id
1 'polypeptide(L)'
;EIGTDRLINSIAAFSRFKSACIVVDFGTATTFDCISQKGEYLGGAIAPGIGMSLQGLFSKTSRLPLVRLEGRDLPALGKTTEDAIRSGILYGFAGMTDRLLEELSGYFEDSSPVTVATGGLASVIFGVSKNLSELLPELTMEGLGICIEKSFLSK
;
A
#
# COMPACT_ATOMS: atom_id res chain seq x y z
N GLU A 1 11.71 -7.70 13.80
CA GLU A 1 12.60 -6.82 13.01
C GLU A 1 11.74 -6.10 11.98
N ILE A 2 11.88 -4.78 11.83
CA ILE A 2 11.03 -3.95 10.96
C ILE A 2 11.92 -3.35 9.86
N GLY A 3 11.45 -3.39 8.61
CA GLY A 3 12.14 -2.74 7.48
C GLY A 3 12.29 -1.23 7.70
N THR A 4 13.45 -0.68 7.34
CA THR A 4 13.74 0.74 7.54
C THR A 4 12.79 1.65 6.72
N ASP A 5 12.44 1.22 5.51
CA ASP A 5 11.45 1.84 4.64
C ASP A 5 10.07 1.97 5.31
N ARG A 6 9.59 0.92 5.98
CA ARG A 6 8.31 0.90 6.70
C ARG A 6 8.28 1.92 7.85
N LEU A 7 9.39 2.03 8.59
CA LEU A 7 9.53 3.04 9.66
C LEU A 7 9.55 4.46 9.09
N ILE A 8 10.27 4.68 7.99
CA ILE A 8 10.34 5.98 7.31
C ILE A 8 8.95 6.42 6.84
N ASN A 9 8.21 5.52 6.18
CA ASN A 9 6.84 5.77 5.73
C ASN A 9 5.91 6.10 6.90
N SER A 10 6.03 5.35 8.01
CA SER A 10 5.25 5.59 9.23
C SER A 10 5.52 6.96 9.85
N ILE A 11 6.80 7.37 9.92
CA ILE A 11 7.22 8.68 10.41
C ILE A 11 6.64 9.79 9.54
N ALA A 12 6.70 9.64 8.21
CA ALA A 12 6.18 10.63 7.28
C ALA A 12 4.66 10.80 7.43
N ALA A 13 3.92 9.69 7.41
CA ALA A 13 2.47 9.70 7.52
C ALA A 13 2.01 10.32 8.85
N PHE A 14 2.57 9.87 9.97
CA PHE A 14 2.22 10.44 11.27
C PHE A 14 2.63 11.91 11.37
N SER A 15 3.78 12.30 10.80
CA SER A 15 4.22 13.69 10.82
C SER A 15 3.23 14.61 10.10
N ARG A 16 2.64 14.13 9.00
CA ARG A 16 1.68 14.85 8.17
C ARG A 16 0.31 14.98 8.83
N PHE A 17 -0.24 13.87 9.34
CA PHE A 17 -1.62 13.85 9.82
C PHE A 17 -1.76 14.10 11.33
N LYS A 18 -0.69 13.87 12.11
CA LYS A 18 -0.70 13.94 13.59
C LYS A 18 -1.87 13.13 14.20
N SER A 19 -2.21 12.01 13.57
CA SER A 19 -3.35 11.16 13.91
C SER A 19 -3.01 9.69 13.65
N ALA A 20 -3.82 8.79 14.19
CA ALA A 20 -3.76 7.38 13.84
C ALA A 20 -3.83 7.19 12.32
N CYS A 21 -2.97 6.34 11.77
CA CYS A 21 -2.93 6.08 10.34
C CYS A 21 -2.50 4.65 10.02
N ILE A 22 -2.94 4.16 8.86
CA ILE A 22 -2.48 2.92 8.26
C ILE A 22 -1.85 3.27 6.91
N VAL A 23 -0.57 2.97 6.74
CA VAL A 23 0.14 3.16 5.46
C VAL A 23 0.16 1.84 4.69
N VAL A 24 -0.28 1.90 3.44
CA VAL A 24 -0.23 0.80 2.48
C VAL A 24 0.80 1.13 1.40
N ASP A 25 1.93 0.42 1.41
CA ASP A 25 2.98 0.57 0.39
C ASP A 25 2.86 -0.51 -0.67
N PHE A 26 2.53 -0.12 -1.91
CA PHE A 26 2.45 -0.98 -3.08
C PHE A 26 3.81 -1.08 -3.79
N GLY A 27 4.80 -1.59 -3.07
CA GLY A 27 6.16 -1.84 -3.56
C GLY A 27 6.38 -3.28 -4.04
N THR A 28 7.60 -3.79 -3.85
CA THR A 28 7.95 -5.19 -4.15
C THR A 28 7.05 -6.16 -3.38
N ALA A 29 6.83 -5.89 -2.10
CA ALA A 29 5.75 -6.46 -1.31
C ALA A 29 4.68 -5.38 -1.09
N THR A 30 3.44 -5.80 -0.81
CA THR A 30 2.41 -4.88 -0.33
C THR A 30 2.46 -4.89 1.19
N THR A 31 2.89 -3.79 1.82
CA THR A 31 2.95 -3.69 3.29
C THR A 31 1.80 -2.85 3.82
N PHE A 32 1.37 -3.17 5.02
CA PHE A 32 0.43 -2.39 5.82
C PHE A 32 1.13 -2.06 7.12
N ASP A 33 1.16 -0.78 7.48
CA ASP A 33 1.85 -0.26 8.66
C ASP A 33 0.87 0.54 9.50
N CYS A 34 0.60 0.10 10.72
CA CYS A 34 -0.36 0.71 11.64
C CYS A 34 0.37 1.62 12.63
N ILE A 35 -0.04 2.88 12.70
CA ILE A 35 0.51 3.89 13.60
C ILE A 35 -0.60 4.42 14.51
N SER A 36 -0.41 4.33 15.82
CA SER A 36 -1.37 4.77 16.83
C SER A 36 -1.58 6.29 16.82
N GLN A 37 -2.63 6.76 17.52
CA GLN A 37 -2.87 8.19 17.73
C GLN A 37 -1.69 8.92 18.40
N LYS A 38 -0.84 8.18 19.14
CA LYS A 38 0.35 8.72 19.83
C LYS A 38 1.61 8.66 18.95
N GLY A 39 1.51 8.14 17.73
CA GLY A 39 2.65 7.97 16.83
C GLY A 39 3.46 6.69 17.10
N GLU A 40 2.89 5.74 17.83
CA GLU A 40 3.55 4.45 18.10
C GLU A 40 3.30 3.50 16.93
N TYR A 41 4.35 2.80 16.50
CA TYR A 41 4.21 1.74 15.50
C TYR A 41 3.59 0.50 16.17
N LEU A 42 2.37 0.15 15.75
CA LEU A 42 1.57 -0.95 16.32
C LEU A 42 1.86 -2.30 15.66
N GLY A 43 2.49 -2.30 14.48
CA GLY A 43 2.64 -3.49 13.66
C GLY A 43 1.95 -3.33 12.31
N GLY A 44 1.56 -4.46 11.72
CA GLY A 44 0.80 -4.47 10.48
C GLY A 44 0.94 -5.78 9.71
N ALA A 45 0.75 -5.75 8.40
CA ALA A 45 0.70 -6.94 7.54
C ALA A 45 1.64 -6.83 6.34
N ILE A 46 2.01 -7.98 5.76
CA ILE A 46 2.78 -8.06 4.52
C ILE A 46 2.10 -9.07 3.60
N ALA A 47 1.83 -8.65 2.37
CA ALA A 47 1.28 -9.47 1.30
C ALA A 47 2.20 -9.44 0.06
N PRO A 48 2.07 -10.39 -0.87
CA PRO A 48 2.77 -10.31 -2.16
C PRO A 48 2.50 -8.97 -2.86
N GLY A 49 3.53 -8.38 -3.48
CA GLY A 49 3.34 -7.18 -4.30
C GLY A 49 2.71 -7.50 -5.65
N ILE A 50 2.10 -6.50 -6.29
CA ILE A 50 1.43 -6.64 -7.59
C ILE A 50 2.41 -7.16 -8.66
N GLY A 51 3.61 -6.55 -8.72
CA GLY A 51 4.63 -6.98 -9.68
C GLY A 51 5.08 -8.42 -9.46
N MET A 52 5.26 -8.83 -8.21
CA MET A 52 5.60 -10.22 -7.87
C MET A 52 4.48 -11.19 -8.28
N SER A 53 3.21 -10.83 -8.04
CA SER A 53 2.06 -11.66 -8.42
C SER A 53 1.93 -11.82 -9.93
N LEU A 54 2.10 -10.74 -10.70
CA LEU A 54 2.12 -10.77 -12.16
C LEU A 54 3.27 -11.63 -12.70
N GLN A 55 4.47 -11.47 -12.14
CA GLN A 55 5.63 -12.29 -12.50
C GLN A 55 5.39 -13.77 -12.16
N GLY A 56 4.71 -14.05 -11.05
CA GLY A 56 4.33 -15.41 -10.65
C GLY A 56 3.40 -16.08 -11.67
N LEU A 57 2.38 -15.36 -12.15
CA LEU A 57 1.48 -15.86 -13.20
C LEU A 57 2.22 -16.13 -14.51
N PHE A 58 3.11 -15.24 -14.92
CA PHE A 58 3.91 -15.40 -16.13
C PHE A 58 4.91 -16.56 -16.03
N SER A 59 5.69 -16.63 -14.96
CA SER A 59 6.82 -17.56 -14.83
C SER A 59 6.42 -19.00 -14.47
N LYS A 60 5.27 -19.19 -13.81
CA LYS A 60 4.84 -20.50 -13.30
C LYS A 60 3.71 -21.14 -14.11
N THR A 61 3.32 -20.55 -15.23
CA THR A 61 2.29 -21.11 -16.12
C THR A 61 2.79 -21.15 -17.56
N SER A 62 2.35 -22.13 -18.33
CA SER A 62 2.86 -22.37 -19.70
C SER A 62 2.26 -21.47 -20.78
N ARG A 63 1.25 -20.66 -20.45
CA ARG A 63 0.45 -19.92 -21.46
C ARG A 63 0.02 -18.51 -21.06
N LEU A 64 0.27 -18.04 -19.84
CA LEU A 64 -0.15 -16.70 -19.46
C LEU A 64 0.88 -15.67 -19.93
N PRO A 65 0.48 -14.62 -20.66
CA PRO A 65 1.39 -13.56 -21.07
C PRO A 65 1.81 -12.70 -19.87
N LEU A 66 2.98 -12.08 -19.97
CA LEU A 66 3.35 -11.02 -19.05
C LEU A 66 2.52 -9.78 -19.38
N VAL A 67 1.73 -9.31 -18.41
CA VAL A 67 0.90 -8.11 -18.59
C VAL A 67 1.39 -6.98 -17.70
N ARG A 68 1.23 -5.75 -18.18
CA ARG A 68 1.35 -4.54 -17.37
C ARG A 68 0.00 -4.14 -16.83
N LEU A 69 -0.01 -3.67 -15.59
CA LEU A 69 -1.19 -3.06 -14.98
C LEU A 69 -1.18 -1.57 -15.30
N GLU A 70 -1.99 -1.19 -16.29
CA GLU A 70 -2.12 0.19 -16.77
C GLU A 70 -3.60 0.54 -16.86
N GLY A 71 -3.95 1.77 -16.49
CA GLY A 71 -5.33 2.24 -16.49
C GLY A 71 -6.16 1.77 -15.29
N ARG A 72 -7.25 2.49 -15.03
CA ARG A 72 -8.20 2.24 -13.91
C ARG A 72 -9.57 1.76 -14.38
N ASP A 73 -9.89 1.96 -15.66
CA ASP A 73 -11.19 1.65 -16.26
C ASP A 73 -11.19 0.26 -16.89
N LEU A 74 -10.99 -0.77 -16.05
CA LEU A 74 -10.99 -2.17 -16.47
C LEU A 74 -12.25 -2.87 -15.97
N PRO A 75 -13.07 -3.51 -16.84
CA PRO A 75 -14.23 -4.25 -16.37
C PRO A 75 -13.80 -5.50 -15.57
N ALA A 76 -14.54 -5.82 -14.51
CA ALA A 76 -14.28 -7.00 -13.68
C ALA A 76 -14.32 -8.31 -14.49
N LEU A 77 -15.19 -8.40 -15.50
CA LEU A 77 -15.28 -9.55 -16.39
C LEU A 77 -14.37 -9.35 -17.62
N GLY A 78 -13.15 -9.89 -17.54
CA GLY A 78 -12.21 -9.91 -18.66
C GLY A 78 -12.66 -10.85 -19.79
N LYS A 79 -12.55 -10.40 -21.05
CA LYS A 79 -12.94 -11.18 -22.24
C LYS A 79 -11.74 -11.79 -22.97
N THR A 80 -10.53 -11.33 -22.66
CA THR A 80 -9.27 -11.91 -23.12
C THR A 80 -8.48 -12.41 -21.92
N THR A 81 -7.48 -13.27 -22.14
CA THR A 81 -6.58 -13.71 -21.08
C THR A 81 -5.86 -12.54 -20.41
N GLU A 82 -5.44 -11.54 -21.19
CA GLU A 82 -4.81 -10.34 -20.63
C GLU A 82 -5.77 -9.55 -19.73
N ASP A 83 -7.00 -9.31 -20.19
CA ASP A 83 -8.00 -8.60 -19.40
C ASP A 83 -8.38 -9.38 -18.14
N ALA A 84 -8.48 -10.71 -18.24
CA ALA A 84 -8.78 -11.56 -17.09
C ALA A 84 -7.67 -11.47 -16.02
N ILE A 85 -6.40 -11.46 -16.44
CA ILE A 85 -5.26 -11.27 -15.52
C ILE A 85 -5.30 -9.86 -14.92
N ARG A 86 -5.41 -8.81 -15.76
CA ARG A 86 -5.41 -7.41 -15.30
C ARG A 86 -6.56 -7.15 -14.33
N SER A 87 -7.77 -7.62 -14.66
CA SER A 87 -8.95 -7.51 -13.81
C SER A 87 -8.77 -8.25 -12.48
N GLY A 88 -8.34 -9.52 -12.53
CA GLY A 88 -8.10 -10.32 -11.33
C GLY A 88 -7.08 -9.69 -10.39
N ILE A 89 -6.02 -9.10 -10.94
CA ILE A 89 -5.02 -8.36 -10.16
C ILE A 89 -5.62 -7.06 -9.61
N LEU A 90 -6.24 -6.23 -10.44
CA LEU A 90 -6.77 -4.93 -10.03
C LEU A 90 -7.79 -5.05 -8.89
N TYR A 91 -8.85 -5.82 -9.13
CA TYR A 91 -9.92 -6.00 -8.15
C TYR A 91 -9.52 -6.91 -7.00
N GLY A 92 -8.65 -7.89 -7.24
CA GLY A 92 -8.13 -8.77 -6.19
C GLY A 92 -7.27 -8.01 -5.18
N PHE A 93 -6.36 -7.15 -5.66
CA PHE A 93 -5.56 -6.31 -4.77
C PHE A 93 -6.39 -5.22 -4.09
N ALA A 94 -7.31 -4.56 -4.81
CA ALA A 94 -8.21 -3.59 -4.17
C ALA A 94 -9.07 -4.24 -3.08
N GLY A 95 -9.63 -5.43 -3.32
CA GLY A 95 -10.40 -6.17 -2.33
C GLY A 95 -9.58 -6.67 -1.14
N MET A 96 -8.35 -7.15 -1.39
CA MET A 96 -7.41 -7.50 -0.32
C MET A 96 -7.06 -6.28 0.53
N THR A 97 -6.75 -5.15 -0.09
CA THR A 97 -6.47 -3.88 0.59
C THR A 97 -7.66 -3.44 1.42
N ASP A 98 -8.85 -3.38 0.84
CA ASP A 98 -10.06 -2.95 1.56
C ASP A 98 -10.34 -3.85 2.76
N ARG A 99 -10.25 -5.18 2.59
CA ARG A 99 -10.48 -6.12 3.69
C ARG A 99 -9.43 -6.02 4.78
N LEU A 100 -8.14 -5.91 4.43
CA LEU A 100 -7.09 -5.75 5.42
C LEU A 100 -7.21 -4.42 6.16
N LEU A 101 -7.59 -3.34 5.48
CA LEU A 101 -7.84 -2.04 6.12
C LEU A 101 -9.00 -2.13 7.11
N GLU A 102 -10.08 -2.84 6.78
CA GLU A 102 -11.20 -3.07 7.70
C GLU A 102 -10.76 -3.83 8.96
N GLU A 103 -10.07 -4.96 8.79
CA GLU A 103 -9.57 -5.77 9.92
C GLU A 103 -8.57 -4.99 10.78
N LEU A 104 -7.63 -4.29 10.15
CA LEU A 104 -6.59 -3.52 10.85
C LEU A 104 -7.18 -2.30 11.55
N SER A 105 -8.20 -1.66 10.98
CA SER A 105 -8.90 -0.54 11.62
C SER A 105 -9.59 -0.95 12.91
N GLY A 106 -9.98 -2.23 13.05
CA GLY A 106 -10.56 -2.77 14.29
C GLY A 106 -9.62 -2.75 15.50
N TYR A 107 -8.31 -2.58 15.30
CA TYR A 107 -7.33 -2.45 16.38
C TYR A 107 -7.20 -1.02 16.92
N PHE A 108 -7.94 -0.06 16.38
CA PHE A 108 -7.93 1.34 16.81
C PHE A 108 -9.22 1.63 17.58
N GLU A 109 -9.18 1.54 18.90
CA GLU A 109 -10.37 1.63 19.77
C GLU A 109 -11.11 2.98 19.66
N ASP A 110 -10.37 4.09 19.62
CA ASP A 110 -10.94 5.44 19.76
C ASP A 110 -10.82 6.32 18.49
N SER A 111 -10.33 5.78 17.38
CA SER A 111 -10.04 6.58 16.18
C SER A 111 -10.18 5.78 14.90
N SER A 112 -10.88 6.33 13.90
CA SER A 112 -10.76 5.84 12.54
C SER A 112 -9.41 6.29 11.97
N PRO A 113 -8.49 5.38 11.61
CA PRO A 113 -7.18 5.76 11.12
C PRO A 113 -7.27 6.35 9.71
N VAL A 114 -6.42 7.33 9.41
CA VAL A 114 -6.21 7.80 8.03
C VAL A 114 -5.53 6.69 7.23
N THR A 115 -6.07 6.31 6.08
CA THR A 115 -5.55 5.23 5.25
C THR A 115 -4.80 5.80 4.04
N VAL A 116 -3.50 5.52 3.98
CA VAL A 116 -2.58 6.14 3.04
C VAL A 116 -2.10 5.10 2.05
N ALA A 117 -2.13 5.42 0.76
CA ALA A 117 -1.48 4.63 -0.28
C ALA A 117 -0.17 5.30 -0.73
N THR A 118 0.90 4.52 -0.82
CA THR A 118 2.19 4.92 -1.40
C THR A 118 2.77 3.76 -2.22
N GLY A 119 3.87 3.99 -2.92
CA GLY A 119 4.53 3.01 -3.77
C GLY A 119 4.13 3.10 -5.24
N GLY A 120 4.87 2.40 -6.10
CA GLY A 120 4.83 2.61 -7.55
C GLY A 120 3.49 2.28 -8.22
N LEU A 121 2.67 1.42 -7.59
CA LEU A 121 1.36 1.02 -8.11
C LEU A 121 0.19 1.53 -7.26
N ALA A 122 0.46 2.44 -6.33
CA ALA A 122 -0.54 3.00 -5.42
C ALA A 122 -1.69 3.69 -6.17
N SER A 123 -1.36 4.51 -7.17
CA SER A 123 -2.35 5.29 -7.92
C SER A 123 -3.38 4.42 -8.63
N VAL A 124 -2.96 3.23 -9.08
CA VAL A 124 -3.82 2.27 -9.77
C VAL A 124 -4.82 1.65 -8.79
N ILE A 125 -4.35 1.20 -7.62
CA ILE A 125 -5.22 0.59 -6.60
C ILE A 125 -6.10 1.63 -5.91
N PHE A 126 -5.57 2.83 -5.66
CA PHE A 126 -6.29 3.94 -5.03
C PHE A 126 -7.57 4.31 -5.79
N GLY A 127 -7.57 4.23 -7.12
CA GLY A 127 -8.75 4.50 -7.93
C GLY A 127 -9.87 3.45 -7.84
N VAL A 128 -9.61 2.30 -7.23
CA VAL A 128 -10.53 1.14 -7.18
C VAL A 128 -10.90 0.75 -5.75
N SER A 129 -9.95 0.87 -4.82
CA SER A 129 -10.16 0.66 -3.38
C SER A 129 -11.15 1.69 -2.83
N LYS A 130 -12.00 1.24 -1.90
CA LYS A 130 -12.99 2.09 -1.22
C LYS A 130 -12.48 2.65 0.11
N ASN A 131 -11.51 1.97 0.71
CA ASN A 131 -11.09 2.26 2.09
C ASN A 131 -9.77 3.04 2.15
N LEU A 132 -9.16 3.41 1.02
CA LEU A 132 -8.01 4.31 0.95
C LEU A 132 -8.46 5.79 0.89
N SER A 133 -7.93 6.63 1.79
CA SER A 133 -8.32 8.04 1.87
C SER A 133 -7.30 8.99 1.22
N GLU A 134 -6.01 8.67 1.27
CA GLU A 134 -4.93 9.55 0.82
C GLU A 134 -3.96 8.83 -0.12
N LEU A 135 -3.50 9.51 -1.18
CA LEU A 135 -2.48 9.00 -2.10
C LEU A 135 -1.24 9.88 -1.99
N LEU A 136 -0.15 9.33 -1.47
CA LEU A 136 1.10 10.04 -1.22
C LEU A 136 2.28 9.32 -1.89
N PRO A 137 2.53 9.52 -3.20
CA PRO A 137 3.56 8.78 -3.94
C PRO A 137 4.99 9.00 -3.41
N GLU A 138 5.27 10.17 -2.83
CA GLU A 138 6.60 10.57 -2.37
C GLU A 138 6.81 10.33 -0.86
N LEU A 139 5.93 9.56 -0.20
CA LEU A 139 5.91 9.42 1.26
C LEU A 139 7.26 8.99 1.85
N THR A 140 7.96 8.07 1.19
CA THR A 140 9.28 7.60 1.63
C THR A 140 10.33 8.71 1.58
N MET A 141 10.29 9.53 0.53
CA MET A 141 11.21 10.67 0.37
C MET A 141 10.90 11.77 1.40
N GLU A 142 9.63 12.05 1.67
CA GLU A 142 9.20 12.94 2.76
C GLU A 142 9.74 12.46 4.11
N GLY A 143 9.60 11.17 4.41
CA GLY A 143 10.10 10.56 5.65
C GLY A 143 11.61 10.64 5.79
N LEU A 144 12.35 10.38 4.71
CA LEU A 144 13.81 10.53 4.69
C LEU A 144 14.22 11.96 5.02
N GLY A 145 13.55 12.95 4.43
CA GLY A 145 13.78 14.37 4.73
C GLY A 145 13.63 14.69 6.21
N ILE A 146 12.53 14.23 6.83
CA ILE A 146 12.25 14.42 8.26
C ILE A 146 13.34 13.77 9.14
N CYS A 147 13.76 12.55 8.81
CA CYS A 147 14.78 11.83 9.56
C CYS A 147 16.14 12.56 9.51
N ILE A 148 16.52 13.05 8.33
CA ILE A 148 17.76 13.81 8.12
C ILE A 148 17.73 15.11 8.93
N GLU A 149 16.66 15.90 8.82
CA GLU A 149 16.51 17.17 9.55
C GLU A 149 16.64 16.98 11.06
N LYS A 150 15.95 15.97 11.62
CA LYS A 150 16.04 15.65 13.05
C LYS A 150 17.45 15.20 13.45
N SER A 151 18.18 14.49 12.60
CA SER A 151 19.55 14.08 12.89
C SER A 151 20.54 15.25 12.92
N PHE A 152 20.23 16.36 12.23
CA PHE A 152 21.07 17.57 12.27
C PHE A 152 20.74 18.47 13.47
N LEU A 153 19.47 18.51 13.89
CA LEU A 153 19.00 19.31 15.03
C LEU A 153 19.28 18.68 16.41
N SER A 154 19.65 17.40 16.44
CA SER A 154 20.01 16.67 17.67
C SER A 154 21.51 16.69 17.98
N LYS A 155 22.29 17.50 17.25
CA LYS A 155 23.68 17.87 17.54
C LYS A 155 23.73 19.33 17.98
#